data_AF-A0A285UGG2-F1
#
_entry.id   AF-A0A285UGG2-F1
#
_cell.length_a   1.000
_cell.length_b   1.000
_cell.length_c   1.000
_cell.angle_alpha   90.00
_cell.angle_beta   90.00
_cell.angle_gamma   90.00
#
_symmetry.space_group_name_H-M   'P 1'
#
loop_
_entity.id
_entity.type
_entity.pdbx_description
1 polymer ?
#
loop_
_entity_poly.entity_id
_entity_poly.type
_entity_poly.pdbx_seq_one_letter_code
_entity_poly.pdbx_strand_id
1 'polypeptide(L)'
;MKTVWRMLRAVNSALVLIISFFVLAFIFISAVFIIGGMLEMRRMEAGDYPLVDTSQVVIEGRTFRLERYAVHPFLAEYKRILTVRSADGAEFASELDLDSGGAGRLAFCRIAEGAILIFDRFGSYRVVESGEIQPLFDATISKILSDGSMEPVAIPERRPACLKELGAFDRDQNGDYGFQPPL
;
A
#
# COMPACT_ATOMS: atom_id res chain seq x y z
N MET A 1 -29.26 41.07 -47.68
CA MET A 1 -27.97 41.30 -46.96
C MET A 1 -28.11 41.42 -45.44
N LYS A 2 -28.95 42.31 -44.90
CA LYS A 2 -29.11 42.50 -43.42
C LYS A 2 -29.55 41.25 -42.65
N THR A 3 -30.40 40.40 -43.25
CA THR A 3 -30.93 39.18 -42.62
C THR A 3 -29.88 38.08 -42.46
N VAL A 4 -29.04 37.88 -43.48
CA VAL A 4 -27.94 36.89 -43.48
C VAL A 4 -26.88 37.24 -42.41
N TRP A 5 -26.57 38.53 -42.26
CA TRP A 5 -25.61 39.01 -41.27
C TRP A 5 -26.12 38.90 -39.83
N ARG A 6 -27.44 39.04 -39.61
CA ARG A 6 -28.08 38.77 -38.31
C ARG A 6 -28.06 37.28 -37.97
N MET A 7 -28.30 36.40 -38.94
CA MET A 7 -28.18 34.94 -38.75
C MET A 7 -26.73 34.52 -38.43
N LEU A 8 -25.73 35.03 -39.16
CA LEU A 8 -24.32 34.75 -38.90
C LEU A 8 -23.88 35.19 -37.50
N ARG A 9 -24.36 36.36 -37.02
CA ARG A 9 -24.13 36.79 -35.63
C ARG A 9 -24.81 35.88 -34.62
N ALA A 10 -26.06 35.48 -34.86
CA ALA A 10 -26.80 34.61 -33.94
C ALA A 10 -26.13 33.23 -33.80
N VAL A 11 -25.67 32.65 -34.92
CA VAL A 11 -24.91 31.38 -34.91
C VAL A 11 -23.59 31.54 -34.17
N ASN A 12 -22.85 32.63 -34.41
CA ASN A 12 -21.58 32.87 -33.72
C ASN A 12 -21.78 33.10 -32.21
N SER A 13 -22.82 33.84 -31.81
CA SER A 13 -23.18 34.03 -30.40
C SER A 13 -23.61 32.73 -29.72
N ALA A 14 -24.39 31.88 -30.40
CA ALA A 14 -24.78 30.58 -29.88
C ALA A 14 -23.57 29.65 -29.71
N LEU A 15 -22.65 29.64 -30.69
CA LEU A 15 -21.40 28.88 -30.61
C LEU A 15 -20.55 29.33 -29.42
N VAL A 16 -20.40 30.64 -29.21
CA VAL A 16 -19.67 31.20 -28.06
C VAL A 16 -20.30 30.75 -26.74
N LEU A 17 -21.62 30.80 -26.61
CA LEU A 17 -22.32 30.35 -25.40
C LEU A 17 -22.11 28.85 -25.12
N ILE A 18 -22.17 28.02 -26.16
CA ILE A 18 -21.92 26.58 -26.03
C ILE A 18 -20.49 26.32 -25.57
N ILE A 19 -19.50 26.97 -26.20
CA ILE A 19 -18.08 26.83 -25.81
C ILE A 19 -17.88 27.31 -24.37
N SER A 20 -18.43 28.48 -24.00
CA SER A 20 -18.35 28.99 -22.64
C SER A 20 -18.97 28.03 -21.61
N PHE A 21 -20.09 27.39 -21.94
CA PHE A 21 -20.70 26.38 -21.07
C PHE A 21 -19.76 25.19 -20.84
N PHE A 22 -19.17 24.64 -21.91
CA PHE A 22 -18.23 23.52 -21.77
C PHE A 22 -16.96 23.91 -21.01
N VAL A 23 -16.42 25.11 -21.23
CA VAL A 23 -15.27 25.62 -20.48
C VAL A 23 -15.60 25.76 -19.00
N LEU A 24 -16.75 26.34 -18.66
CA LEU A 24 -17.19 26.48 -17.26
C LEU A 24 -17.43 25.13 -16.60
N ALA A 25 -18.07 24.18 -17.31
CA ALA A 25 -18.28 22.82 -16.82
C ALA A 25 -16.95 22.12 -16.55
N PHE A 26 -15.97 22.24 -17.46
CA PHE A 26 -14.64 21.67 -17.29
C PHE A 26 -13.90 22.29 -16.09
N ILE A 27 -13.94 23.61 -15.93
CA ILE A 27 -13.35 24.31 -14.78
C ILE A 27 -14.00 23.83 -13.48
N PHE A 28 -15.32 23.72 -13.46
CA PHE A 28 -16.06 23.27 -12.27
C PHE A 28 -15.69 21.83 -11.89
N ILE A 29 -15.70 20.90 -12.85
CA ILE A 29 -15.30 19.51 -12.61
C ILE A 29 -13.86 19.45 -12.10
N SER A 30 -12.94 20.17 -12.75
CA SER A 30 -11.53 20.21 -12.33
C SER A 30 -11.37 20.76 -10.91
N ALA A 31 -12.10 21.82 -10.55
CA ALA A 31 -12.08 22.39 -9.21
C ALA A 31 -12.59 21.38 -8.17
N VAL A 32 -13.67 20.64 -8.46
CA VAL A 32 -14.18 19.57 -7.58
C VAL A 32 -13.12 18.48 -7.36
N PHE A 33 -12.46 18.02 -8.42
CA PHE A 33 -11.39 17.02 -8.29
C PHE A 33 -10.20 17.53 -7.47
N ILE A 34 -9.77 18.77 -7.71
CA ILE A 34 -8.64 19.37 -6.97
C ILE A 34 -9.00 19.53 -5.49
N ILE A 35 -10.17 20.09 -5.18
CA ILE A 35 -10.61 20.30 -3.80
C ILE A 35 -10.78 18.95 -3.10
N GLY A 36 -11.42 17.98 -3.76
CA GLY A 36 -11.58 16.62 -3.22
C GLY A 36 -10.23 15.95 -2.94
N GLY A 37 -9.29 16.03 -3.88
CA GLY A 37 -7.93 15.50 -3.71
C GLY A 37 -7.17 16.17 -2.56
N MET A 38 -7.28 17.50 -2.42
CA MET A 38 -6.67 18.23 -1.32
C MET A 38 -7.26 17.86 0.05
N LEU A 39 -8.58 17.63 0.12
CA LEU A 39 -9.23 17.19 1.34
C LEU A 39 -8.76 15.79 1.75
N GLU A 40 -8.65 14.87 0.79
CA GLU A 40 -8.19 13.50 1.07
C GLU A 40 -6.72 13.48 1.48
N MET A 41 -5.85 14.26 0.81
CA MET A 41 -4.46 14.45 1.24
C MET A 41 -4.38 14.92 2.70
N ARG A 42 -5.19 15.90 3.11
CA ARG A 42 -5.19 16.38 4.51
C ARG A 42 -5.64 15.31 5.50
N ARG A 43 -6.58 14.44 5.13
CA ARG A 43 -7.00 13.32 5.98
C ARG A 43 -5.86 12.32 6.15
N MET A 44 -5.20 11.96 5.06
CA MET A 44 -4.05 11.05 5.08
C MET A 44 -2.86 11.65 5.84
N GLU A 45 -2.57 12.95 5.68
CA GLU A 45 -1.55 13.68 6.47
C GLU A 45 -1.88 13.68 7.98
N ALA A 46 -3.16 13.65 8.34
CA ALA A 46 -3.62 13.49 9.72
C ALA A 46 -3.58 12.03 10.21
N GLY A 47 -3.16 11.09 9.37
CA GLY A 47 -3.08 9.66 9.67
C GLY A 47 -4.39 8.89 9.48
N ASP A 48 -5.45 9.52 8.97
CA ASP A 48 -6.71 8.87 8.60
C ASP A 48 -6.58 8.25 7.20
N TYR A 49 -5.92 7.09 7.15
CA TYR A 49 -5.71 6.35 5.90
C TYR A 49 -6.91 5.44 5.61
N PRO A 50 -7.55 5.53 4.42
CA PRO A 50 -8.66 4.66 4.08
C PRO A 50 -8.19 3.21 3.89
N LEU A 51 -8.93 2.27 4.48
CA LEU A 51 -8.75 0.83 4.27
C LEU A 51 -9.12 0.48 2.82
N VAL A 52 -8.24 -0.24 2.13
CA VAL A 52 -8.40 -0.65 0.74
C VAL A 52 -8.91 -2.08 0.69
N ASP A 53 -8.27 -2.98 1.43
CA ASP A 53 -8.65 -4.39 1.52
C ASP A 53 -8.14 -5.03 2.81
N THR A 54 -8.77 -6.16 3.14
CA THR A 54 -8.36 -7.08 4.19
C THR A 54 -8.32 -8.47 3.61
N SER A 55 -7.27 -9.22 3.93
CA SER A 55 -7.14 -10.62 3.55
C SER A 55 -6.67 -11.44 4.74
N GLN A 56 -7.13 -12.68 4.85
CA GLN A 56 -6.80 -13.54 5.97
C GLN A 56 -6.54 -14.99 5.55
N VAL A 57 -5.65 -15.66 6.28
CA VAL A 57 -5.35 -17.08 6.10
C VAL A 57 -5.05 -17.73 7.45
N VAL A 58 -5.34 -19.03 7.56
CA VAL A 58 -4.89 -19.84 8.70
C VAL A 58 -3.71 -20.70 8.25
N ILE A 59 -2.57 -20.54 8.90
CA ILE A 59 -1.35 -21.33 8.67
C ILE A 59 -0.94 -21.94 10.01
N GLU A 60 -0.89 -23.27 10.07
CA GLU A 60 -0.43 -24.00 11.26
C GLU A 60 -1.20 -23.64 12.55
N GLY A 61 -2.50 -23.38 12.42
CA GLY A 61 -3.37 -23.02 13.55
C GLY A 61 -3.25 -21.55 14.01
N ARG A 62 -2.46 -20.73 13.32
CA ARG A 62 -2.38 -19.28 13.53
C ARG A 62 -3.11 -18.55 12.41
N THR A 63 -3.85 -17.49 12.73
CA THR A 63 -4.51 -16.65 11.74
C THR A 63 -3.63 -15.46 11.40
N PHE A 64 -3.35 -15.27 10.11
CA PHE A 64 -2.64 -14.12 9.58
C PHE A 64 -3.65 -13.25 8.85
N ARG A 65 -3.83 -12.00 9.29
CA ARG A 65 -4.64 -10.99 8.62
C ARG A 65 -3.75 -9.87 8.12
N LEU A 66 -3.85 -9.54 6.84
CA LEU A 66 -3.17 -8.38 6.26
C LEU A 66 -4.21 -7.32 5.89
N GLU A 67 -4.03 -6.13 6.46
CA GLU A 67 -4.80 -4.94 6.14
C GLU A 67 -3.93 -3.99 5.32
N ARG A 68 -4.48 -3.45 4.23
CA ARG A 68 -3.80 -2.46 3.37
C ARG A 68 -4.55 -1.15 3.38
N TYR A 69 -3.86 -0.07 3.71
CA TYR A 69 -4.41 1.28 3.77
C TYR A 69 -3.72 2.15 2.73
N ALA A 70 -4.50 2.92 1.95
CA ALA A 70 -3.90 3.84 0.96
C ALA A 70 -3.31 5.04 1.70
N VAL A 71 -2.02 5.30 1.50
CA VAL A 71 -1.33 6.45 2.11
C VAL A 71 -1.19 7.63 1.15
N HIS A 72 -1.52 7.43 -0.13
CA HIS A 72 -1.49 8.46 -1.14
C HIS A 72 -2.72 8.34 -2.06
N PRO A 73 -3.43 9.44 -2.36
CA PRO A 73 -4.69 9.38 -3.12
C PRO A 73 -4.49 9.14 -4.62
N PHE A 74 -3.29 9.40 -5.14
CA PHE A 74 -2.97 9.28 -6.57
C PHE A 74 -1.85 8.30 -6.90
N LEU A 75 -1.21 7.72 -5.88
CA LEU A 75 -0.10 6.79 -6.05
C LEU A 75 -0.51 5.46 -5.42
N ALA A 76 -0.04 4.37 -6.01
CA ALA A 76 -0.29 3.04 -5.50
C ALA A 76 0.61 2.76 -4.29
N GLU A 77 0.50 3.53 -3.22
CA GLU A 77 1.29 3.37 -2.00
C GLU A 77 0.40 2.92 -0.85
N TYR A 78 0.79 1.81 -0.22
CA TYR A 78 -0.03 1.16 0.79
C TYR A 78 0.77 0.91 2.07
N LYS A 79 0.24 1.44 3.18
CA LYS A 79 0.62 1.01 4.53
C LYS A 79 0.00 -0.37 4.78
N ARG A 80 0.78 -1.27 5.37
CA ARG A 80 0.38 -2.67 5.54
C ARG A 80 0.49 -3.05 7.00
N ILE A 81 -0.62 -3.49 7.58
CA ILE A 81 -0.65 -4.02 8.94
C ILE A 81 -0.85 -5.52 8.85
N LEU A 82 0.14 -6.27 9.33
CA LEU A 82 0.03 -7.71 9.47
C LEU A 82 -0.32 -8.03 10.93
N THR A 83 -1.48 -8.63 11.12
CA THR A 83 -1.91 -9.16 12.40
C THR A 83 -1.77 -10.67 12.43
N VAL A 84 -1.12 -11.19 13.46
CA VAL A 84 -1.03 -12.62 13.74
C VAL A 84 -1.82 -12.92 15.00
N ARG A 85 -2.79 -13.81 14.88
CA ARG A 85 -3.48 -14.40 16.04
C ARG A 85 -2.96 -15.80 16.27
N SER A 86 -2.33 -16.02 17.42
CA SER A 86 -1.82 -17.31 17.85
C SER A 86 -2.97 -18.25 18.26
N ALA A 87 -2.65 -19.54 18.40
CA ALA A 87 -3.63 -20.58 18.72
C ALA A 87 -4.26 -20.44 20.12
N ASP A 88 -3.53 -19.83 21.06
CA ASP A 88 -4.00 -19.47 22.41
C ASP A 88 -4.85 -18.19 22.42
N GLY A 89 -4.99 -17.52 21.28
CA GLY A 89 -5.82 -16.35 21.08
C GLY A 89 -5.11 -15.01 21.29
N ALA A 90 -3.81 -14.98 21.60
CA ALA A 90 -3.04 -13.74 21.62
C ALA A 90 -2.95 -13.13 20.20
N GLU A 91 -2.89 -11.81 20.13
CA GLU A 91 -2.92 -11.07 18.86
C GLU A 91 -1.77 -10.07 18.83
N PHE A 92 -0.97 -10.14 17.77
CA PHE A 92 0.19 -9.28 17.54
C PHE A 92 0.02 -8.59 16.19
N ALA A 93 0.00 -7.27 16.19
CA ALA A 93 -0.04 -6.47 14.98
C ALA A 93 1.33 -5.81 14.76
N SER A 94 1.83 -5.88 13.53
CA SER A 94 3.03 -5.17 13.12
C SER A 94 2.79 -4.42 11.81
N GLU A 95 3.31 -3.22 11.73
CA GLU A 95 3.38 -2.46 10.50
C GLU A 95 4.57 -2.97 9.68
N LEU A 96 4.28 -3.38 8.45
CA LEU A 96 5.30 -3.76 7.48
C LEU A 96 5.75 -2.52 6.70
N ASP A 97 6.86 -2.64 5.99
CA ASP A 97 7.35 -1.59 5.11
C ASP A 97 6.30 -1.19 4.06
N LEU A 98 6.37 0.04 3.60
CA LEU A 98 5.42 0.59 2.63
C LEU A 98 5.47 -0.18 1.30
N ASP A 99 4.31 -0.61 0.78
CA ASP A 99 4.23 -1.21 -0.56
C ASP A 99 4.07 -0.13 -1.63
N SER A 100 5.20 0.38 -2.11
CA SER A 100 5.25 1.30 -3.26
C SER A 100 4.97 0.55 -4.57
N GLY A 101 3.79 0.78 -5.14
CA GLY A 101 3.29 0.18 -6.38
C GLY A 101 2.09 -0.75 -6.21
N GLY A 102 1.69 -1.10 -4.98
CA GLY A 102 0.44 -1.85 -4.71
C GLY A 102 0.37 -3.27 -5.25
N ALA A 103 1.52 -3.84 -5.61
CA ALA A 103 1.67 -5.18 -6.17
C ALA A 103 2.74 -5.97 -5.39
N GLY A 104 3.01 -5.58 -4.14
CA GLY A 104 3.93 -6.30 -3.29
C GLY A 104 3.39 -7.69 -2.97
N ARG A 105 4.10 -8.72 -3.41
CA ARG A 105 3.87 -10.10 -2.99
C ARG A 105 4.51 -10.34 -1.62
N LEU A 106 3.70 -10.65 -0.61
CA LEU A 106 4.18 -11.00 0.74
C LEU A 106 4.16 -12.51 0.91
N ALA A 107 5.32 -13.14 0.73
CA ALA A 107 5.47 -14.59 0.74
C ALA A 107 5.67 -15.15 2.15
N PHE A 108 5.14 -16.35 2.38
CA PHE A 108 5.23 -17.10 3.63
C PHE A 108 6.02 -18.38 3.39
N CYS A 109 7.00 -18.64 4.24
CA CYS A 109 7.81 -19.84 4.16
C CYS A 109 8.17 -20.40 5.52
N ARG A 110 8.28 -21.72 5.63
CA ARG A 110 8.84 -22.38 6.81
C ARG A 110 10.37 -22.41 6.72
N ILE A 111 11.03 -22.09 7.84
CA ILE A 111 12.50 -22.14 7.99
C ILE A 111 12.92 -23.29 8.93
N ALA A 112 14.23 -23.57 9.00
CA ALA A 112 14.78 -24.72 9.72
C ALA A 112 14.45 -24.73 11.22
N GLU A 113 14.31 -23.56 11.82
CA GLU A 113 13.94 -23.40 13.23
C GLU A 113 12.45 -23.67 13.50
N GLY A 114 11.67 -24.05 12.47
CA GLY A 114 10.22 -24.27 12.59
C GLY A 114 9.39 -22.97 12.64
N ALA A 115 10.04 -21.82 12.55
CA ALA A 115 9.37 -20.53 12.46
C ALA A 115 8.83 -20.25 11.04
N ILE A 116 7.94 -19.27 10.95
CA ILE A 116 7.43 -18.76 9.67
C ILE A 116 8.21 -17.51 9.31
N LEU A 117 8.91 -17.56 8.18
CA LEU A 117 9.51 -16.42 7.52
C LEU A 117 8.46 -15.75 6.62
N ILE A 118 8.32 -14.45 6.78
CA ILE A 118 7.48 -13.59 5.95
C ILE A 118 8.42 -12.64 5.22
N PHE A 119 8.31 -12.53 3.90
CA PHE A 119 9.20 -11.65 3.15
C PHE A 119 8.57 -11.14 1.87
N ASP A 120 9.07 -10.00 1.43
CA ASP A 120 8.79 -9.44 0.12
C ASP A 120 10.06 -8.77 -0.43
N ARG A 121 9.89 -7.81 -1.34
CA ARG A 121 10.99 -7.01 -1.90
C ARG A 121 11.45 -5.86 -0.99
N PHE A 122 10.68 -5.51 0.03
CA PHE A 122 10.91 -4.37 0.93
C PHE A 122 11.52 -4.82 2.26
N GLY A 123 11.12 -5.98 2.77
CA GLY A 123 11.53 -6.47 4.08
C GLY A 123 11.50 -7.99 4.21
N SER A 124 12.01 -8.46 5.35
CA SER A 124 11.95 -9.86 5.76
C SER A 124 11.74 -9.91 7.27
N TYR A 125 10.84 -10.77 7.72
CA TYR A 125 10.33 -10.82 9.08
C TYR A 125 10.22 -12.28 9.50
N ARG A 126 10.50 -12.57 10.76
CA ARG A 126 10.28 -13.86 11.39
C ARG A 126 9.07 -13.76 12.31
N VAL A 127 8.16 -14.72 12.19
CA VAL A 127 7.07 -14.91 13.16
C VAL A 127 7.48 -16.00 14.12
N VAL A 128 7.75 -15.60 15.37
CA VAL A 128 8.11 -16.52 16.45
C VAL A 128 6.87 -17.26 16.95
N GLU A 129 7.07 -18.23 17.84
CA GLU A 129 5.98 -19.12 18.29
C GLU A 129 4.82 -18.39 18.96
N SER A 130 5.11 -17.32 19.70
CA SER A 130 4.11 -16.45 20.33
C SER A 130 3.22 -15.73 19.33
N GLY A 131 3.60 -15.63 18.05
CA GLY A 131 2.93 -14.83 17.03
C GLY A 131 3.53 -13.44 16.84
N GLU A 132 4.51 -13.04 17.66
CA GLU A 132 5.23 -11.77 17.46
C GLU A 132 5.98 -11.77 16.12
N ILE A 133 5.89 -10.64 15.40
CA ILE A 133 6.56 -10.42 14.13
C ILE A 133 7.83 -9.63 14.39
N GLN A 134 8.99 -10.24 14.16
CA GLN A 134 10.29 -9.63 14.37
C GLN A 134 10.96 -9.38 13.01
N PRO A 135 11.38 -8.14 12.69
CA PRO A 135 12.16 -7.88 11.49
C PRO A 135 13.51 -8.60 11.57
N LEU A 136 13.94 -9.19 10.46
CA LEU A 136 15.25 -9.84 10.37
C LEU A 136 16.31 -8.79 10.02
N PHE A 137 17.12 -8.44 11.02
CA PHE A 137 18.30 -7.59 10.87
C PHE A 137 19.52 -8.36 11.41
N ASP A 138 20.63 -8.40 10.65
CA ASP A 138 21.79 -9.26 10.98
C ASP A 138 22.59 -8.68 12.17
N ALA A 139 22.72 -7.36 12.21
CA ALA A 139 23.37 -6.60 13.26
C ALA A 139 23.15 -5.09 13.05
N THR A 140 23.08 -4.33 14.15
CA THR A 140 23.27 -2.88 14.15
C THR A 140 24.77 -2.60 14.31
N ILE A 141 25.45 -2.19 13.24
CA ILE A 141 26.81 -1.63 13.39
C ILE A 141 26.65 -0.12 13.59
N SER A 142 27.23 0.43 14.66
CA SER A 142 27.30 1.88 14.82
C SER A 142 28.43 2.45 13.96
N LYS A 143 28.10 3.28 12.97
CA LYS A 143 29.06 4.11 12.26
C LYS A 143 29.37 5.34 13.11
N ILE A 144 30.64 5.58 13.39
CA ILE A 144 31.08 6.83 14.04
C ILE A 144 31.22 7.89 12.95
N LEU A 145 30.45 8.96 13.05
CA LEU A 145 30.50 10.14 12.19
C LEU A 145 31.71 11.02 12.53
N SER A 146 32.08 11.91 11.61
CA SER A 146 33.26 12.78 11.74
C SER A 146 33.19 13.74 12.94
N ASP A 147 32.00 13.94 13.49
CA ASP A 147 31.72 14.74 14.70
C ASP A 147 31.72 13.90 15.99
N GLY A 148 32.01 12.60 15.90
CA GLY A 148 32.02 11.66 17.03
C GLY A 148 30.66 11.09 17.39
N SER A 149 29.59 11.46 16.69
CA SER A 149 28.26 10.86 16.89
C SER A 149 28.17 9.45 16.30
N MET A 150 27.27 8.63 16.82
CA MET A 150 27.05 7.24 16.35
C MET A 150 25.74 7.14 15.58
N GLU A 151 25.79 6.61 14.37
CA GLU A 151 24.63 6.31 13.52
C GLU A 151 24.47 4.79 13.39
N PRO A 152 23.31 4.20 13.75
CA PRO A 152 23.07 2.79 13.55
C PRO A 152 22.95 2.46 12.05
N VAL A 153 23.76 1.53 11.58
CA VAL A 153 23.71 0.98 10.22
C VAL A 153 23.16 -0.45 10.31
N ALA A 154 21.98 -0.66 9.74
CA ALA A 154 21.39 -1.99 9.60
C ALA A 154 22.12 -2.75 8.47
N ILE A 155 22.70 -3.91 8.79
CA ILE A 155 23.16 -4.83 7.75
C ILE A 155 21.99 -5.75 7.36
N PRO A 156 21.63 -5.86 6.06
CA PRO A 156 20.64 -6.83 5.63
C PRO A 156 21.16 -8.25 5.90
N GLU A 157 20.41 -9.03 6.68
CA GLU A 157 20.75 -10.43 6.95
C GLU A 157 20.62 -11.28 5.69
N ARG A 158 21.47 -12.31 5.56
CA ARG A 158 21.26 -13.37 4.57
C ARG A 158 19.93 -14.04 4.90
N ARG A 159 18.88 -13.69 4.15
CA ARG A 159 17.53 -14.28 4.25
C ARG A 159 17.65 -15.81 4.48
N PRO A 160 17.09 -16.36 5.58
CA PRO A 160 17.12 -17.78 5.85
C PRO A 160 16.55 -18.59 4.68
N ALA A 161 17.09 -19.78 4.46
CA ALA A 161 16.65 -20.65 3.37
C ALA A 161 15.18 -21.05 3.56
N CYS A 162 14.39 -20.88 2.49
CA CYS A 162 13.01 -21.31 2.48
C CYS A 162 12.93 -22.82 2.31
N LEU A 163 12.53 -23.55 3.36
CA LEU A 163 12.44 -25.02 3.31
C LEU A 163 11.12 -25.49 2.71
N LYS A 164 10.03 -24.75 2.96
CA LYS A 164 8.70 -25.07 2.43
C LYS A 164 7.90 -23.80 2.23
N GLU A 165 7.49 -23.54 1.00
CA GLU A 165 6.55 -22.47 0.69
C GLU A 165 5.18 -22.77 1.30
N LEU A 166 4.60 -21.76 1.95
CA LEU A 166 3.29 -21.85 2.61
C LEU A 166 2.22 -21.09 1.83
N GLY A 167 2.62 -20.23 0.89
CA GLY A 167 1.76 -19.36 0.08
C GLY A 167 2.22 -17.91 0.13
N ALA A 168 1.40 -17.00 -0.37
CA ALA A 168 1.69 -15.56 -0.33
C ALA A 168 0.40 -14.74 -0.33
N PHE A 169 0.42 -13.56 0.29
CA PHE A 169 -0.53 -12.53 -0.10
C PHE A 169 -0.06 -11.92 -1.42
N ASP A 170 -0.89 -12.06 -2.46
CA ASP A 170 -0.58 -11.64 -3.82
C ASP A 170 -1.87 -11.33 -4.60
N ARG A 171 -1.73 -10.66 -5.76
CA ARG A 171 -2.84 -10.47 -6.69
C ARG A 171 -3.16 -11.78 -7.41
N ASP A 172 -4.44 -12.09 -7.52
CA ASP A 172 -4.94 -13.17 -8.36
C ASP A 172 -4.97 -12.76 -9.86
N GLN A 173 -5.50 -13.65 -10.70
CA GLN A 173 -5.62 -13.38 -12.15
C GLN A 173 -6.60 -12.25 -12.48
N ASN A 174 -7.49 -11.90 -11.57
CA ASN A 174 -8.46 -10.81 -11.71
C ASN A 174 -7.91 -9.49 -11.15
N GLY A 175 -6.75 -9.52 -10.49
CA GLY A 175 -6.13 -8.37 -9.86
C GLY A 175 -6.57 -8.14 -8.41
N ASP A 176 -7.41 -9.02 -7.85
CA ASP A 176 -7.86 -8.99 -6.46
C ASP A 176 -6.72 -9.47 -5.56
N TYR A 177 -6.48 -8.73 -4.48
CA TYR A 177 -5.39 -9.05 -3.57
C TYR A 177 -5.88 -9.98 -2.47
N GLY A 178 -5.22 -11.13 -2.33
CA GLY A 178 -5.70 -12.20 -1.46
C GLY A 178 -4.59 -13.19 -1.12
N PHE A 179 -4.87 -14.14 -0.23
CA PHE A 179 -3.91 -15.22 0.02
C PHE A 179 -3.97 -16.25 -1.11
N GLN A 180 -2.82 -16.48 -1.74
CA GLN A 180 -2.61 -17.47 -2.78
C GLN A 180 -1.86 -18.67 -2.20
N PRO A 181 -2.36 -19.92 -2.40
CA PRO A 181 -1.64 -21.11 -1.98
C PRO A 181 -0.30 -21.26 -2.72
N PRO A 182 0.64 -22.06 -2.19
CA PRO A 182 1.90 -22.33 -2.88
C PRO A 182 1.62 -23.01 -4.24
N LEU A 183 2.43 -22.65 -5.24
CA LEU A 183 2.37 -23.22 -6.58
C LEU A 183 2.82 -24.68 -6.62
#